data_AF-A0A9P8IQL1-F1
#
_entry.id   AF-A0A9P8IQL1-F1
#
_cell.length_a   1.000
_cell.length_b   1.000
_cell.length_c   1.000
_cell.angle_alpha   90.00
_cell.angle_beta   90.00
_cell.angle_gamma   90.00
#
_symmetry.space_group_name_H-M   'P 1'
#
loop_
_entity.id
_entity.type
_entity.pdbx_description
1 polymer ?
#
loop_
_entity_poly.entity_id
_entity_poly.type
_entity_poly.pdbx_seq_one_letter_code
_entity_poly.pdbx_strand_id
1 'polypeptide(L)'
;MAYIGQAHDVVALKDPEFIKSFHLRGRILYKQALSWREVIRAYLKSDLDEDHLHRLKLLEIHCIISEIHLDCILIPCDLSYDRYEETFKALLDDCTAWLKQQVRNGVPRHITLGEGILLPLSGIARLCRVHDVRMEALYLIQSVTWQEGAWDPQFLALGELGTVLMEERGREETGFIPASSRWLWVSNVDGENEGDGPLGLYISRFLGEDGQPLVRVISYDISWWDEVCDISGCKKDHATRSRGVFQPRPNTVQKVFMSE
;
A
#
# COMPACT_ATOMS: atom_id res chain seq x y z
N MET A 1 -0.18 6.36 -12.25
CA MET A 1 0.05 5.42 -13.36
C MET A 1 0.03 4.02 -12.76
N ALA A 2 -1.10 3.31 -12.82
CA ALA A 2 -1.26 2.00 -12.21
C ALA A 2 -0.57 0.94 -13.07
N TYR A 3 0.68 0.60 -12.75
CA TYR A 3 1.43 -0.49 -13.39
C TYR A 3 0.99 -1.89 -12.92
N ILE A 4 -0.10 -1.98 -12.15
CA ILE A 4 -0.40 -3.16 -11.35
C ILE A 4 -1.48 -3.98 -12.05
N GLY A 5 -1.09 -5.14 -12.60
CA GLY A 5 -2.06 -6.14 -13.08
C GLY A 5 -1.92 -6.65 -14.49
N GLN A 6 -1.08 -6.01 -15.29
CA GLN A 6 -1.08 -6.23 -16.74
C GLN A 6 -0.46 -7.56 -17.15
N ALA A 7 0.01 -8.42 -16.24
CA ALA A 7 0.41 -9.76 -16.62
C ALA A 7 -0.72 -10.49 -17.36
N HIS A 8 -1.97 -10.36 -16.90
CA HIS A 8 -3.12 -10.94 -17.58
C HIS A 8 -3.35 -10.29 -18.95
N ASP A 9 -3.34 -8.96 -19.04
CA ASP A 9 -3.52 -8.26 -20.31
C ASP A 9 -2.41 -8.61 -21.32
N VAL A 10 -1.16 -8.63 -20.87
CA VAL A 10 0.03 -8.98 -21.66
C VAL A 10 -0.02 -10.44 -22.13
N VAL A 11 -0.42 -11.37 -21.26
CA VAL A 11 -0.56 -12.79 -21.61
C VAL A 11 -1.79 -13.02 -22.50
N ALA A 12 -2.87 -12.27 -22.30
CA ALA A 12 -4.10 -12.35 -23.10
C ALA A 12 -3.87 -11.92 -24.55
N LEU A 13 -2.90 -11.04 -24.82
CA LEU A 13 -2.50 -10.66 -26.19
C LEU A 13 -2.00 -11.86 -27.01
N LYS A 14 -1.57 -12.96 -26.37
CA LYS A 14 -1.05 -14.18 -27.03
C LYS A 14 0.02 -13.93 -28.10
N ASP A 15 0.72 -12.78 -28.01
CA ASP A 15 1.82 -12.41 -28.89
C ASP A 15 3.15 -12.80 -28.23
N PRO A 16 3.85 -13.85 -28.73
CA PRO A 16 5.07 -14.35 -28.12
C PRO A 16 6.22 -13.32 -28.11
N GLU A 17 6.32 -12.47 -29.13
CA GLU A 17 7.37 -11.46 -29.21
C GLU A 17 7.09 -10.29 -28.26
N PHE A 18 5.83 -9.89 -28.13
CA PHE A 18 5.42 -8.90 -27.13
C PHE A 18 5.68 -9.41 -25.70
N ILE A 19 5.27 -10.65 -25.39
CA ILE A 19 5.49 -11.28 -24.08
C ILE A 19 7.00 -11.34 -23.78
N LYS A 20 7.82 -11.78 -24.74
CA LYS A 20 9.29 -11.84 -24.60
C LYS A 20 9.91 -10.46 -24.35
N SER A 21 9.46 -9.44 -25.10
CA SER A 21 9.89 -8.04 -24.91
C SER A 21 9.49 -7.51 -23.54
N PHE A 22 8.27 -7.79 -23.08
CA PHE A 22 7.77 -7.42 -21.76
C PHE A 22 8.63 -8.04 -20.64
N HIS A 23 8.90 -9.34 -20.71
CA HIS A 23 9.81 -10.03 -19.77
C HIS A 23 11.23 -9.46 -19.79
N LEU A 24 11.76 -9.09 -20.96
CA LEU A 24 13.09 -8.49 -21.05
C LEU A 24 13.13 -7.11 -20.37
N ARG A 25 12.15 -6.25 -20.64
CA ARG A 25 12.04 -4.91 -20.02
C ARG A 25 11.86 -5.01 -18.51
N GLY A 26 10.99 -5.90 -18.04
CA GLY A 26 10.79 -6.15 -16.60
C GLY A 26 12.09 -6.57 -15.91
N ARG A 27 12.88 -7.47 -16.51
CA ARG A 27 14.19 -7.87 -15.96
C ARG A 27 15.22 -6.74 -15.93
N ILE A 28 15.20 -5.84 -16.93
CA ILE A 28 16.08 -4.67 -16.95
C ILE A 28 15.72 -3.72 -15.80
N LEU A 29 14.42 -3.39 -15.66
CA LEU A 29 13.92 -2.53 -14.59
C LEU A 29 14.22 -3.12 -13.21
N TYR A 30 14.03 -4.43 -13.03
CA TYR A 30 14.36 -5.12 -11.79
C TYR A 30 15.84 -4.99 -11.42
N LYS A 31 16.75 -5.22 -12.37
CA LYS A 31 18.20 -5.05 -12.15
C LYS A 31 18.56 -3.60 -11.80
N GLN A 32 17.91 -2.63 -12.44
CA GLN A 32 18.12 -1.21 -12.12
C GLN A 32 17.62 -0.87 -10.71
N ALA A 33 16.46 -1.39 -10.31
CA ALA A 33 15.92 -1.19 -8.95
C ALA A 33 16.88 -1.75 -7.88
N LEU A 34 17.45 -2.95 -8.11
CA LEU A 34 18.45 -3.54 -7.22
C LEU A 34 19.70 -2.66 -7.10
N SER A 35 20.22 -2.15 -8.23
CA SER A 35 21.40 -1.27 -8.23
C SER A 35 21.12 0.04 -7.49
N TRP A 36 19.96 0.67 -7.69
CA TRP A 36 19.58 1.87 -6.96
C TRP A 36 19.46 1.64 -5.46
N ARG A 37 18.95 0.48 -5.04
CA ARG A 37 18.88 0.11 -3.62
C ARG A 37 20.28 0.06 -2.98
N GLU A 38 21.27 -0.50 -3.67
CA GLU A 38 22.65 -0.55 -3.19
C GLU A 38 23.24 0.86 -3.04
N VAL A 39 23.02 1.72 -4.03
CA VAL A 39 23.47 3.12 -4.00
C VAL A 39 22.83 3.87 -2.83
N ILE A 40 21.51 3.78 -2.65
CA ILE A 40 20.80 4.41 -1.53
C ILE A 40 21.35 3.93 -0.19
N ARG A 41 21.58 2.61 -0.03
CA ARG A 41 22.16 2.04 1.19
C ARG A 41 23.59 2.49 1.45
N ALA A 42 24.37 2.79 0.41
CA ALA A 42 25.69 3.37 0.57
C ALA A 42 25.57 4.81 1.10
N TYR A 43 24.68 5.62 0.53
CA TYR A 43 24.44 6.99 1.01
C TYR A 43 23.87 7.05 2.43
N LEU A 44 23.04 6.09 2.83
CA LEU A 44 22.51 5.98 4.20
C LEU A 44 23.59 5.74 5.27
N LYS A 45 24.79 5.30 4.87
CA LYS A 45 25.94 5.11 5.77
C LYS A 45 26.87 6.31 5.79
N SER A 46 26.65 7.29 4.92
CA SER A 46 27.42 8.53 4.89
C SER A 46 26.99 9.47 6.01
N ASP A 47 27.83 10.45 6.33
CA ASP A 47 27.52 11.51 7.27
C ASP A 47 26.56 12.51 6.60
N LEU A 48 25.26 12.27 6.76
CA LEU A 48 24.16 13.10 6.26
C LEU A 48 23.48 13.80 7.44
N ASP A 49 23.00 15.02 7.23
CA ASP A 49 22.10 15.63 8.20
C ASP A 49 20.77 14.86 8.30
N GLU A 50 20.04 15.15 9.38
CA GLU A 50 18.81 14.44 9.71
C GLU A 50 17.72 14.55 8.62
N ASP A 51 17.63 15.69 7.92
CA ASP A 51 16.63 15.90 6.86
C ASP A 51 16.96 15.08 5.62
N HIS A 52 18.23 15.07 5.19
CA HIS A 52 18.69 14.22 4.09
C HIS A 52 18.54 12.74 4.42
N LEU A 53 18.88 12.33 5.65
CA LEU A 53 18.69 10.95 6.10
C LEU A 53 17.21 10.54 6.04
N HIS A 54 16.32 11.39 6.52
CA HIS A 54 14.86 11.17 6.52
C HIS A 54 14.30 11.03 5.10
N ARG A 55 14.73 11.87 4.15
CA ARG A 55 14.34 11.77 2.73
C ARG A 55 14.89 10.52 2.07
N LEU A 56 16.14 10.17 2.37
CA LEU A 56 16.78 8.99 1.80
C LEU A 56 16.15 7.70 2.33
N LYS A 57 15.63 7.71 3.55
CA LYS A 57 14.83 6.60 4.10
C LYS A 57 13.50 6.40 3.37
N LEU A 58 12.82 7.49 2.99
CA LEU A 58 11.64 7.37 2.12
C LEU A 58 12.01 6.72 0.78
N LEU A 59 13.11 7.13 0.17
CA LEU A 59 13.61 6.53 -1.07
C LEU A 59 13.93 5.03 -0.91
N GLU A 60 14.55 4.61 0.20
CA GLU A 60 14.81 3.19 0.48
C GLU A 60 13.51 2.39 0.55
N ILE A 61 12.49 2.88 1.26
CA ILE A 61 11.16 2.26 1.37
C ILE A 61 10.55 2.07 -0.04
N HIS A 62 10.59 3.10 -0.87
CA HIS A 62 10.11 3.07 -2.26
C HIS A 62 10.87 2.07 -3.14
N CYS A 63 12.19 1.97 -2.98
CA CYS A 63 12.97 0.99 -3.72
C CYS A 63 12.62 -0.45 -3.35
N ILE A 64 12.41 -0.74 -2.06
CA ILE A 64 12.05 -2.09 -1.62
C ILE A 64 10.66 -2.48 -2.15
N ILE A 65 9.65 -1.60 -2.06
CA ILE A 65 8.31 -1.92 -2.59
C ILE A 65 8.33 -2.10 -4.11
N SER A 66 9.14 -1.31 -4.82
CA SER A 66 9.32 -1.42 -6.27
C SER A 66 10.01 -2.73 -6.66
N GLU A 67 11.02 -3.16 -5.91
CA GLU A 67 11.70 -4.45 -6.10
C GLU A 67 10.72 -5.62 -5.94
N ILE A 68 9.95 -5.64 -4.85
CA ILE A 68 8.91 -6.66 -4.62
C ILE A 68 7.93 -6.68 -5.78
N HIS A 69 7.47 -5.51 -6.22
CA HIS A 69 6.52 -5.40 -7.30
C HIS A 69 7.10 -5.95 -8.61
N LEU A 70 8.29 -5.52 -9.01
CA LEU A 70 8.95 -5.95 -10.24
C LEU A 70 9.32 -7.44 -10.26
N ASP A 71 9.63 -8.03 -9.10
CA ASP A 71 9.91 -9.47 -9.02
C ASP A 71 8.65 -10.34 -9.05
N CYS A 72 7.48 -9.75 -8.82
CA CYS A 72 6.20 -10.44 -8.82
C CYS A 72 5.34 -10.12 -10.05
N ILE A 73 5.56 -8.98 -10.72
CA ILE A 73 4.70 -8.45 -11.79
C ILE A 73 4.51 -9.39 -12.98
N LEU A 74 5.41 -10.36 -13.15
CA LEU A 74 5.37 -11.35 -14.23
C LEU A 74 4.68 -12.65 -13.83
N ILE A 75 4.22 -12.78 -12.57
CA ILE A 75 3.59 -13.98 -12.03
C ILE A 75 2.08 -13.73 -11.93
N PRO A 76 1.25 -14.45 -12.72
CA PRO A 76 -0.16 -14.12 -12.93
C PRO A 76 -1.11 -14.57 -11.80
N CYS A 77 -0.63 -14.83 -10.58
CA CYS A 77 -1.50 -15.33 -9.51
C CYS A 77 -1.44 -14.54 -8.19
N ASP A 78 -0.65 -13.45 -8.10
CA ASP A 78 -0.45 -12.63 -6.90
C ASP A 78 -0.03 -13.40 -5.62
N LEU A 79 0.08 -14.73 -5.66
CA LEU A 79 0.59 -15.56 -4.57
C LEU A 79 2.11 -15.45 -4.42
N SER A 80 2.80 -14.91 -5.42
CA SER A 80 4.24 -14.68 -5.37
C SER A 80 4.64 -13.66 -4.31
N TYR A 81 3.73 -12.77 -3.91
CA TYR A 81 3.99 -11.75 -2.89
C TYR A 81 4.18 -12.36 -1.49
N ASP A 82 3.69 -13.57 -1.23
CA ASP A 82 3.75 -14.20 0.10
C ASP A 82 5.16 -14.49 0.58
N ARG A 83 6.09 -14.70 -0.36
CA ARG A 83 7.51 -14.89 -0.03
C ARG A 83 8.15 -13.66 0.63
N TYR A 84 7.46 -12.51 0.60
CA TYR A 84 7.88 -11.25 1.20
C TYR A 84 7.14 -10.90 2.48
N GLU A 85 6.44 -11.84 3.12
CA GLU A 85 5.72 -11.58 4.38
C GLU A 85 6.59 -10.83 5.41
N GLU A 86 7.78 -11.35 5.71
CA GLU A 86 8.70 -10.71 6.66
C GLU A 86 9.22 -9.36 6.16
N THR A 87 9.40 -9.21 4.84
CA THR A 87 9.78 -7.93 4.23
C THR A 87 8.67 -6.90 4.35
N PHE A 88 7.40 -7.28 4.22
CA PHE A 88 6.26 -6.39 4.45
C PHE A 88 6.15 -5.94 5.90
N LYS A 89 6.41 -6.85 6.87
CA LYS A 89 6.48 -6.50 8.30
C LYS A 89 7.57 -5.46 8.56
N ALA A 90 8.78 -5.71 8.05
CA ALA A 90 9.90 -4.77 8.17
C ALA A 90 9.61 -3.43 7.49
N LEU A 91 9.00 -3.45 6.30
CA LEU A 91 8.58 -2.24 5.60
C LEU A 91 7.55 -1.43 6.37
N LEU A 92 6.59 -2.09 7.02
CA LEU A 92 5.59 -1.42 7.85
C LEU A 92 6.26 -0.74 9.04
N ASP A 93 7.26 -1.37 9.66
CA ASP A 93 8.05 -0.79 10.74
C ASP A 93 8.86 0.43 10.25
N ASP A 94 9.50 0.34 9.09
CA ASP A 94 10.22 1.46 8.47
C ASP A 94 9.27 2.63 8.13
N CYS A 95 8.10 2.34 7.55
CA CYS A 95 7.07 3.35 7.29
C CYS A 95 6.58 4.02 8.58
N THR A 96 6.43 3.24 9.65
CA THR A 96 6.01 3.74 10.97
C THR A 96 7.08 4.65 11.56
N ALA A 97 8.36 4.26 11.49
CA ALA A 97 9.48 5.07 11.97
C ALA A 97 9.59 6.38 11.19
N TRP A 98 9.48 6.31 9.87
CA TRP A 98 9.48 7.48 8.99
C TRP A 98 8.34 8.43 9.33
N LEU A 99 7.10 7.94 9.45
CA LEU A 99 5.95 8.76 9.82
C LEU A 99 6.12 9.45 11.18
N LYS A 100 6.67 8.76 12.19
CA LYS A 100 6.93 9.35 13.50
C LYS A 100 7.86 10.56 13.41
N GLN A 101 8.89 10.47 12.58
CA GLN A 101 9.81 11.59 12.34
C GLN A 101 9.11 12.69 11.52
N GLN A 102 8.35 12.32 10.49
CA GLN A 102 7.62 13.27 9.66
C GLN A 102 6.62 14.11 10.47
N VAL A 103 5.84 13.49 11.36
CA VAL A 103 4.90 14.21 12.23
C VAL A 103 5.62 15.24 13.11
N ARG A 104 6.84 14.95 13.59
CA ARG A 104 7.66 15.91 14.35
C ARG A 104 8.17 17.06 13.49
N ASN A 105 8.51 16.76 12.24
CA ASN A 105 8.98 17.74 11.26
C ASN A 105 7.84 18.62 10.70
N GLY A 106 6.59 18.23 10.92
CA GLY A 106 5.38 18.90 10.42
C GLY A 106 4.92 18.38 9.06
N VAL A 107 4.07 19.13 8.37
CA VAL A 107 3.55 18.74 7.04
C VAL A 107 4.72 18.60 6.05
N PRO A 108 4.80 17.49 5.28
CA PRO A 108 5.88 17.30 4.32
C PRO A 108 5.93 18.43 3.30
N ARG A 109 7.09 19.10 3.19
CA ARG A 109 7.31 20.17 2.20
C ARG A 109 7.75 19.65 0.84
N HIS A 110 8.31 18.43 0.82
CA HIS A 110 8.76 17.79 -0.39
C HIS A 110 8.34 16.34 -0.37
N ILE A 111 7.63 15.96 -1.42
CA ILE A 111 7.25 14.59 -1.71
C ILE A 111 8.15 14.17 -2.88
N THR A 112 8.91 13.08 -2.70
CA THR A 112 9.88 12.66 -3.71
C THR A 112 9.15 12.17 -4.95
N LEU A 113 9.40 12.80 -6.11
CA LEU A 113 8.69 12.49 -7.38
C LEU A 113 7.15 12.64 -7.31
N GLY A 114 6.62 13.37 -6.32
CA GLY A 114 5.18 13.45 -6.07
C GLY A 114 4.58 12.24 -5.34
N GLU A 115 5.42 11.28 -4.93
CA GLU A 115 5.04 10.09 -4.17
C GLU A 115 5.63 10.10 -2.74
N GLY A 116 4.77 10.07 -1.73
CA GLY A 116 5.20 10.09 -0.33
C GLY A 116 5.04 8.71 0.30
N ILE A 117 4.62 8.65 1.56
CA ILE A 117 4.52 7.39 2.29
C ILE A 117 3.22 6.62 2.02
N LEU A 118 2.21 7.27 1.43
CA LEU A 118 0.90 6.65 1.17
C LEU A 118 1.01 5.48 0.19
N LEU A 119 1.83 5.60 -0.86
CA LEU A 119 1.99 4.53 -1.85
C LEU A 119 2.68 3.27 -1.30
N PRO A 120 3.80 3.37 -0.55
CA PRO A 120 4.35 2.21 0.15
C PRO A 120 3.34 1.54 1.08
N LEU A 121 2.58 2.31 1.87
CA LEU A 121 1.57 1.75 2.77
C LEU A 121 0.41 1.09 2.02
N SER A 122 -0.10 1.70 0.94
CA SER A 122 -1.09 1.06 0.06
C SER A 122 -0.51 -0.20 -0.57
N GLY A 123 0.75 -0.19 -1.01
CA GLY A 123 1.47 -1.35 -1.47
C GLY A 123 1.48 -2.49 -0.45
N ILE A 124 1.75 -2.19 0.82
CA ILE A 124 1.69 -3.18 1.92
C ILE A 124 0.26 -3.71 2.09
N ALA A 125 -0.74 -2.83 2.20
CA ALA A 125 -2.15 -3.22 2.40
C ALA A 125 -2.69 -4.07 1.25
N ARG A 126 -2.26 -3.78 0.02
CA ARG A 126 -2.72 -4.42 -1.20
C ARG A 126 -1.99 -5.73 -1.50
N LEU A 127 -0.66 -5.75 -1.40
CA LEU A 127 0.17 -6.87 -1.85
C LEU A 127 0.39 -7.93 -0.78
N CYS A 128 0.39 -7.54 0.51
CA CYS A 128 0.49 -8.49 1.60
C CYS A 128 -0.83 -9.24 1.79
N ARG A 129 -0.79 -10.52 2.20
CA ARG A 129 -1.97 -11.31 2.61
C ARG A 129 -2.10 -11.50 4.12
N VAL A 130 -1.15 -11.00 4.90
CA VAL A 130 -1.22 -11.05 6.37
C VAL A 130 -2.16 -9.97 6.86
N HIS A 131 -3.34 -10.40 7.31
CA HIS A 131 -4.42 -9.54 7.80
C HIS A 131 -3.91 -8.40 8.71
N ASP A 132 -3.17 -8.74 9.77
CA ASP A 132 -2.66 -7.77 10.73
C ASP A 132 -1.78 -6.68 10.11
N VAL A 133 -0.88 -7.06 9.20
CA VAL A 133 0.04 -6.13 8.54
C VAL A 133 -0.74 -5.17 7.64
N ARG A 134 -1.76 -5.69 6.95
CA ARG A 134 -2.62 -4.88 6.08
C ARG A 134 -3.45 -3.90 6.89
N MET A 135 -4.11 -4.36 7.94
CA MET A 135 -4.96 -3.51 8.78
C MET A 135 -4.14 -2.42 9.47
N GLU A 136 -2.96 -2.73 10.00
CA GLU A 136 -2.06 -1.72 10.56
C GLU A 136 -1.61 -0.68 9.52
N ALA A 137 -1.31 -1.11 8.28
CA ALA A 137 -0.98 -0.18 7.20
C ALA A 137 -2.17 0.72 6.85
N LEU A 138 -3.38 0.18 6.75
CA LEU A 138 -4.60 0.95 6.47
C LEU A 138 -4.89 1.99 7.56
N TYR A 139 -4.75 1.65 8.83
CA TYR A 139 -4.91 2.61 9.92
C TYR A 139 -3.84 3.71 9.90
N LEU A 140 -2.61 3.39 9.48
CA LEU A 140 -1.58 4.42 9.26
C LEU A 140 -1.98 5.37 8.13
N ILE A 141 -2.42 4.85 6.98
CA ILE A 141 -2.91 5.66 5.84
C ILE A 141 -4.04 6.58 6.31
N GLN A 142 -5.09 6.03 6.92
CA GLN A 142 -6.27 6.79 7.36
C GLN A 142 -5.91 7.92 8.34
N SER A 143 -4.85 7.75 9.13
CA SER A 143 -4.41 8.72 10.13
C SER A 143 -3.54 9.84 9.56
N VAL A 144 -3.08 9.73 8.31
CA VAL A 144 -2.35 10.80 7.63
C VAL A 144 -3.31 11.96 7.33
N THR A 145 -2.92 13.18 7.71
CA THR A 145 -3.75 14.39 7.57
C THR A 145 -3.31 15.31 6.43
N TRP A 146 -2.36 14.87 5.60
CA TRP A 146 -1.90 15.62 4.42
C TRP A 146 -2.13 14.80 3.15
N GLN A 147 -2.32 15.50 2.04
CA GLN A 147 -2.49 14.90 0.73
C GLN A 147 -1.13 14.67 0.06
N GLU A 148 -0.96 13.56 -0.66
CA GLU A 148 0.25 13.29 -1.44
C GLU A 148 -0.06 13.26 -2.94
N GLY A 149 0.19 14.37 -3.63
CA GLY A 149 -0.15 14.49 -5.04
C GLY A 149 -1.66 14.33 -5.27
N ALA A 150 -2.06 13.31 -6.03
CA ALA A 150 -3.46 12.98 -6.28
C ALA A 150 -4.08 12.04 -5.22
N TRP A 151 -3.29 11.62 -4.22
CA TRP A 151 -3.70 10.61 -3.24
C TRP A 151 -4.23 11.27 -1.97
N ASP A 152 -5.55 11.19 -1.81
CA ASP A 152 -6.23 11.47 -0.55
C ASP A 152 -6.14 10.24 0.36
N PRO A 153 -5.61 10.37 1.59
CA PRO A 153 -5.40 9.24 2.48
C PRO A 153 -6.70 8.56 2.91
N GLN A 154 -7.79 9.29 3.11
CA GLN A 154 -9.06 8.72 3.53
C GLN A 154 -9.66 7.86 2.42
N PHE A 155 -9.67 8.35 1.17
CA PHE A 155 -10.15 7.57 0.03
C PHE A 155 -9.25 6.38 -0.28
N LEU A 156 -7.92 6.55 -0.19
CA LEU A 156 -6.98 5.46 -0.40
C LEU A 156 -7.18 4.34 0.64
N ALA A 157 -7.33 4.69 1.93
CA ALA A 157 -7.58 3.72 2.99
C ALA A 157 -8.92 2.98 2.78
N LEU A 158 -10.00 3.69 2.43
CA LEU A 158 -11.32 3.09 2.20
C LEU A 158 -11.33 2.16 0.97
N GLY A 159 -10.70 2.58 -0.14
CA GLY A 159 -10.55 1.77 -1.34
C GLY A 159 -9.78 0.47 -1.08
N GLU A 160 -8.63 0.57 -0.42
CA GLU A 160 -7.84 -0.62 -0.09
C GLU A 160 -8.52 -1.50 0.97
N LEU A 161 -9.26 -0.92 1.93
CA LEU A 161 -10.07 -1.66 2.90
C LEU A 161 -11.14 -2.53 2.23
N GLY A 162 -11.82 -2.01 1.20
CA GLY A 162 -12.77 -2.80 0.42
C GLY A 162 -12.13 -3.99 -0.30
N THR A 163 -10.87 -3.83 -0.74
CA THR A 163 -10.07 -4.94 -1.29
C THR A 163 -9.81 -6.00 -0.22
N VAL A 164 -9.38 -5.60 0.98
CA VAL A 164 -9.18 -6.52 2.10
C VAL A 164 -10.48 -7.25 2.44
N LEU A 165 -11.60 -6.54 2.57
CA LEU A 165 -12.90 -7.11 2.89
C LEU A 165 -13.33 -8.21 1.92
N MET A 166 -13.26 -7.94 0.61
CA MET A 166 -13.65 -8.93 -0.39
C MET A 166 -12.74 -10.16 -0.38
N GLU A 167 -11.46 -9.97 -0.11
CA GLU A 167 -10.50 -11.07 0.02
C GLU A 167 -10.74 -11.91 1.28
N GLU A 168 -11.00 -11.28 2.42
CA GLU A 168 -11.32 -11.96 3.68
C GLU A 168 -12.62 -12.77 3.55
N ARG A 169 -13.64 -12.25 2.86
CA ARG A 169 -14.86 -13.01 2.53
C ARG A 169 -14.61 -14.24 1.65
N GLY A 170 -13.53 -14.21 0.87
CA GLY A 170 -13.08 -15.33 0.04
C GLY A 170 -12.13 -16.29 0.76
N ARG A 171 -11.78 -16.04 2.02
CA ARG A 171 -10.87 -16.88 2.79
C ARG A 171 -11.47 -18.26 2.99
N GLU A 172 -10.70 -19.29 2.66
CA GLU A 172 -11.05 -20.69 2.87
C GLU A 172 -10.98 -21.07 4.35
N GLU A 173 -11.61 -22.18 4.73
CA GLU A 173 -11.58 -22.73 6.11
C GLU A 173 -10.16 -23.00 6.61
N THR A 174 -9.21 -23.26 5.69
CA THR A 174 -7.78 -23.43 5.99
C THR A 174 -7.09 -22.14 6.43
N GLY A 175 -7.79 -21.00 6.34
CA GLY A 175 -7.24 -19.68 6.56
C GLY A 175 -6.50 -19.12 5.33
N PHE A 176 -6.58 -19.76 4.15
CA PHE A 176 -5.91 -19.29 2.93
C PHE A 176 -6.84 -18.42 2.07
N ILE A 177 -6.33 -17.32 1.50
CA ILE A 177 -7.07 -16.50 0.52
C ILE A 177 -6.65 -16.93 -0.90
N PRO A 178 -7.53 -17.58 -1.68
CA PRO A 178 -7.15 -18.06 -3.01
C PRO A 178 -6.97 -16.92 -4.01
N ALA A 179 -6.23 -17.19 -5.09
CA ALA A 179 -5.99 -16.21 -6.16
C ALA A 179 -7.29 -15.71 -6.81
N SER A 180 -8.32 -16.56 -6.86
CA SER A 180 -9.67 -16.21 -7.34
C SER A 180 -10.39 -15.18 -6.47
N SER A 181 -9.95 -14.99 -5.23
CA SER A 181 -10.52 -14.02 -4.30
C SER A 181 -9.74 -12.71 -4.25
N ARG A 182 -8.66 -12.56 -5.04
CA ARG A 182 -7.81 -11.36 -5.06
C ARG A 182 -8.44 -10.24 -5.89
N TRP A 183 -8.56 -9.07 -5.27
CA TRP A 183 -9.17 -7.89 -5.87
C TRP A 183 -8.15 -6.74 -5.96
N LEU A 184 -8.43 -5.79 -6.85
CA LEU A 184 -7.70 -4.54 -6.96
C LEU A 184 -8.70 -3.39 -6.93
N TRP A 185 -8.54 -2.46 -5.99
CA TRP A 185 -9.14 -1.15 -6.09
C TRP A 185 -8.46 -0.32 -7.19
N VAL A 186 -9.27 0.24 -8.10
CA VAL A 186 -8.79 0.99 -9.27
C VAL A 186 -8.97 2.47 -9.09
N SER A 187 -10.18 2.89 -8.73
CA SER A 187 -10.54 4.28 -8.55
C SER A 187 -11.86 4.40 -7.80
N ASN A 188 -12.20 5.63 -7.46
CA ASN A 188 -13.57 5.99 -7.14
C ASN A 188 -14.37 6.22 -8.43
N VAL A 189 -15.66 5.95 -8.39
CA VAL A 189 -16.63 6.36 -9.41
C VAL A 189 -17.75 7.13 -8.72
N ASP A 190 -18.33 8.08 -9.45
CA ASP A 190 -19.47 8.85 -8.96
C ASP A 190 -20.69 7.93 -8.76
N GLY A 191 -21.49 8.23 -7.74
CA GLY A 191 -22.76 7.55 -7.54
C GLY A 191 -23.73 7.84 -8.68
N GLU A 192 -24.71 6.95 -8.88
CA GLU A 192 -25.69 7.10 -9.97
C GLU A 192 -26.60 8.32 -9.76
N ASN A 193 -26.85 8.71 -8.50
CA ASN A 193 -27.71 9.85 -8.17
C ASN A 193 -26.95 10.99 -7.50
N GLU A 194 -27.49 12.20 -7.67
CA GLU A 194 -26.98 13.40 -7.01
C GLU A 194 -27.14 13.27 -5.48
N GLY A 195 -26.02 13.27 -4.76
CA GLY A 195 -25.98 13.07 -3.30
C GLY A 195 -25.55 11.67 -2.86
N ASP A 196 -25.43 10.71 -3.78
CA ASP A 196 -24.81 9.42 -3.48
C ASP A 196 -23.31 9.63 -3.18
N GLY A 197 -22.82 8.96 -2.14
CA GLY A 197 -21.41 8.94 -1.81
C GLY A 197 -20.58 8.26 -2.91
N PRO A 198 -19.26 8.51 -2.96
CA PRO A 198 -18.40 7.86 -3.94
C PRO A 198 -18.43 6.34 -3.77
N LEU A 199 -18.38 5.63 -4.90
CA LEU A 199 -18.33 4.17 -4.95
C LEU A 199 -16.90 3.73 -5.31
N GLY A 200 -16.44 2.62 -4.75
CA GLY A 200 -15.18 2.01 -5.14
C GLY A 200 -15.35 1.11 -6.35
N LEU A 201 -14.50 1.29 -7.37
CA LEU A 201 -14.37 0.38 -8.51
C LEU A 201 -13.28 -0.64 -8.23
N TYR A 202 -13.64 -1.92 -8.32
CA TYR A 202 -12.77 -3.04 -8.06
C TYR A 202 -12.71 -3.99 -9.25
N ILE A 203 -11.54 -4.52 -9.53
CA ILE A 203 -11.31 -5.50 -10.58
C ILE A 203 -10.69 -6.75 -9.97
N SER A 204 -11.25 -7.91 -10.26
CA SER A 204 -10.68 -9.21 -9.92
C SER A 204 -9.44 -9.46 -10.75
N ARG A 205 -8.40 -9.99 -10.10
CA ARG A 205 -7.21 -10.48 -10.80
C ARG A 205 -7.46 -11.78 -11.55
N PHE A 206 -8.47 -12.53 -11.14
CA PHE A 206 -8.90 -13.75 -11.80
C PHE A 206 -9.95 -13.44 -12.86
N LEU A 207 -9.76 -14.02 -14.05
CA LEU A 207 -10.70 -13.88 -15.17
C LEU A 207 -11.95 -14.74 -14.94
N GLY A 208 -13.09 -14.24 -15.41
CA GLY A 208 -14.33 -15.01 -15.47
C GLY A 208 -14.26 -16.15 -16.48
N GLU A 209 -15.33 -16.96 -16.55
CA GLU A 209 -15.45 -18.07 -17.51
C GLU A 209 -15.36 -17.61 -18.97
N ASP A 210 -15.74 -16.37 -19.24
CA ASP A 210 -15.65 -15.70 -20.54
C ASP A 210 -14.24 -15.14 -20.85
N GLY A 211 -13.29 -15.31 -19.94
CA GLY A 211 -11.94 -14.78 -20.04
C GLY A 211 -11.84 -13.27 -19.83
N GLN A 212 -12.89 -12.60 -19.33
CA GLN A 212 -12.87 -11.17 -19.02
C GLN A 212 -12.58 -10.92 -17.54
N PRO A 213 -12.00 -9.76 -17.17
CA PRO A 213 -11.86 -9.38 -15.76
C PRO A 213 -13.22 -9.21 -15.09
N LEU A 214 -13.40 -9.76 -13.88
CA LEU A 214 -14.61 -9.49 -13.10
C LEU A 214 -14.53 -8.08 -12.50
N VAL A 215 -15.61 -7.31 -12.61
CA VAL A 215 -15.67 -5.94 -12.11
C VAL A 215 -16.76 -5.82 -11.05
N ARG A 216 -16.48 -5.06 -9.98
CA ARG A 216 -17.45 -4.72 -8.93
C ARG A 216 -17.41 -3.23 -8.64
N VAL A 217 -18.58 -2.65 -8.43
CA VAL A 217 -18.74 -1.28 -7.93
C VAL A 217 -19.46 -1.37 -6.59
N ILE A 218 -18.86 -0.84 -5.53
CA ILE A 218 -19.35 -1.04 -4.15
C ILE A 218 -19.34 0.30 -3.40
N SER A 219 -20.44 0.61 -2.71
CA SER A 219 -20.51 1.77 -1.80
C SER A 219 -19.61 1.57 -0.59
N TYR A 220 -18.85 2.60 -0.22
CA TYR A 220 -18.05 2.57 1.00
C TYR A 220 -18.94 2.51 2.24
N ASP A 221 -18.53 1.70 3.22
CA ASP A 221 -19.19 1.62 4.52
C ASP A 221 -18.14 1.76 5.62
N ILE A 222 -18.43 2.60 6.61
CA ILE A 222 -17.54 2.83 7.76
C ILE A 222 -17.44 1.58 8.65
N SER A 223 -18.45 0.71 8.65
CA SER A 223 -18.45 -0.53 9.42
C SER A 223 -17.44 -1.56 8.90
N TRP A 224 -16.88 -1.37 7.69
CA TRP A 224 -15.88 -2.28 7.13
C TRP A 224 -14.65 -2.46 8.01
N TRP A 225 -14.26 -1.43 8.79
CA TRP A 225 -13.11 -1.55 9.69
C TRP A 225 -13.30 -2.66 10.72
N ASP A 226 -14.51 -2.77 11.28
CA ASP A 226 -14.87 -3.80 12.24
C ASP A 226 -15.20 -5.12 11.53
N GLU A 227 -15.96 -5.06 10.43
CA GLU A 227 -16.40 -6.23 9.67
C GLU A 227 -15.22 -7.08 9.17
N VAL A 228 -14.16 -6.43 8.67
CA VAL A 228 -12.96 -7.11 8.16
C VAL A 228 -12.27 -7.91 9.26
N CYS A 229 -12.24 -7.40 10.49
CA CYS A 229 -11.69 -8.11 11.65
C CYS A 229 -12.63 -9.23 12.13
N ASP A 230 -13.94 -9.00 12.13
CA ASP A 230 -14.94 -10.00 12.53
C ASP A 230 -14.89 -11.23 11.60
N ILE A 231 -14.82 -11.02 10.29
CA ILE A 231 -14.74 -12.10 9.29
C ILE A 231 -13.46 -12.91 9.44
N SER A 232 -12.33 -12.25 9.75
CA SER A 232 -11.04 -12.93 9.94
C SER A 232 -10.88 -13.57 11.33
N GLY A 233 -11.85 -13.38 12.24
CA GLY A 233 -11.76 -13.81 13.63
C GLY A 233 -10.69 -13.06 14.44
N CYS A 234 -10.26 -11.89 13.97
CA CYS A 234 -9.23 -11.09 14.59
C CYS A 234 -9.77 -10.25 15.75
N LYS A 235 -9.01 -10.19 16.85
CA LYS A 235 -9.34 -9.40 18.06
C LYS A 235 -8.32 -8.30 18.36
N LYS A 236 -7.40 -8.05 17.43
CA LYS A 236 -6.30 -7.11 17.62
C LYS A 236 -6.80 -5.68 17.37
N ASP A 237 -6.31 -4.74 18.17
CA ASP A 237 -6.52 -3.32 17.94
C ASP A 237 -5.43 -2.77 17.00
N HIS A 238 -5.70 -2.82 15.69
CA HIS A 238 -4.74 -2.39 14.66
C HIS A 238 -4.54 -0.87 14.61
N ALA A 239 -5.43 -0.08 15.22
CA ALA A 239 -5.28 1.37 15.35
C ALA A 239 -4.21 1.75 16.40
N THR A 240 -3.76 0.82 17.25
CA THR A 240 -2.71 1.08 18.25
C THR A 240 -1.44 1.66 17.63
N ARG A 241 -0.99 1.10 16.50
CA ARG A 241 0.22 1.54 15.81
C ARG A 241 0.07 2.98 15.32
N SER A 242 -1.04 3.33 14.68
CA SER A 242 -1.26 4.67 14.15
C SER A 242 -1.43 5.70 15.26
N ARG A 243 -2.14 5.37 16.34
CA ARG A 243 -2.23 6.25 17.53
C ARG A 243 -0.85 6.56 18.10
N GLY A 244 0.06 5.57 18.16
CA GLY A 244 1.44 5.77 18.60
C GLY A 244 2.31 6.65 17.68
N VAL A 245 1.83 6.97 16.48
CA VAL A 245 2.48 7.89 15.51
C VAL A 245 1.88 9.29 15.60
N PHE A 246 0.54 9.38 15.55
CA PHE A 246 -0.16 10.64 15.31
C PHE A 246 -0.77 11.28 16.58
N GLN A 247 -0.93 10.55 17.68
CA GLN A 247 -1.41 11.15 18.92
C GLN A 247 -0.26 11.85 19.67
N PRO A 248 -0.48 13.07 20.18
CA PRO A 248 0.51 13.74 21.01
C PRO A 248 0.78 12.92 22.28
N ARG A 249 2.05 12.78 22.66
CA ARG A 249 2.39 12.19 23.96
C ARG A 249 1.74 13.04 25.06
N PRO A 250 0.99 12.46 26.00
CA PRO A 250 0.55 13.21 27.16
C PRO A 250 1.82 13.62 27.95
N ASN A 251 1.97 14.93 28.17
CA ASN A 251 3.05 15.61 28.90
C ASN A 251 4.31 16.00 28.10
N THR A 252 4.18 17.06 27.30
CA THR A 252 5.17 18.13 27.31
C THR A 252 4.45 19.46 27.45
N VAL A 253 3.99 19.77 28.67
CA VAL A 253 3.65 21.15 29.03
C VAL A 253 4.96 21.93 28.95
N GLN A 254 5.21 22.59 27.81
CA GLN A 254 6.17 23.67 27.77
C GLN A 254 5.70 24.71 28.78
N LYS A 255 6.37 24.78 29.93
CA LYS A 255 6.36 25.97 30.77
C LYS A 255 6.91 27.10 29.90
N VAL A 256 6.01 27.86 29.27
CA VAL A 256 6.32 29.18 28.76
C VAL A 256 6.65 30.01 29.99
N PHE A 257 7.95 30.23 30.21
CA PHE A 257 8.42 31.26 31.12
C PHE A 257 7.89 32.59 30.58
N MET A 258 6.91 33.17 31.28
CA MET A 258 6.72 34.61 31.27
C MET A 258 7.89 35.19 32.05
N SER A 259 8.84 35.83 31.34
CA SER A 259 9.74 36.81 31.93
C SER A 259 9.18 38.19 31.60
N GLU A 260 8.95 38.94 32.67
CA GLU A 260 8.60 40.36 32.74
C GLU A 260 9.55 41.29 31.96
#